data_AF-A0A929SIG6-F1
#
_entry.id   AF-A0A929SIG6-F1
#
_cell.length_a   1.000
_cell.length_b   1.000
_cell.length_c   1.000
_cell.angle_alpha   90.00
_cell.angle_beta   90.00
_cell.angle_gamma   90.00
#
_symmetry.space_group_name_H-M   'P 1'
#
loop_
_entity.id
_entity.type
_entity.pdbx_description
1 polymer ?
#
loop_
_entity_poly.entity_id
_entity_poly.type
_entity_poly.pdbx_seq_one_letter_code
_entity_poly.pdbx_strand_id
1 'polypeptide(L)'
;FIGGEAGYNFKNEAAGFNDGQPQIGVKAGYDFGTFRAYGGYFYGFKGEDSSSNAHAKKKVKWKTHDFVGGADFTPELFSRFKLVLGAYTGISVLNTEVKIDYSNGGWARADDTLGGFILGGKIGALYEVGSNSEIEMGFKASKAWYKDGDYIEDNDGKKYGVYAGYNYKF
;
A
#
# COMPACT_ATOMS: atom_id res chain seq x y z
N PHE A 1 -5.78 -9.30 -18.20
CA PHE A 1 -6.14 -9.95 -16.93
C PHE A 1 -6.80 -8.93 -15.99
N ILE A 2 -7.63 -9.39 -15.08
CA ILE A 2 -8.20 -8.61 -13.97
C ILE A 2 -7.97 -9.38 -12.68
N GLY A 3 -7.67 -8.70 -11.57
CA GLY A 3 -7.40 -9.37 -10.31
C GLY A 3 -7.72 -8.55 -9.08
N GLY A 4 -7.98 -9.28 -8.00
CA GLY A 4 -8.12 -8.75 -6.65
C GLY A 4 -6.92 -9.15 -5.80
N GLU A 5 -6.50 -8.28 -4.90
CA GLU A 5 -5.36 -8.47 -4.03
C GLU A 5 -5.73 -8.12 -2.59
N ALA A 6 -5.22 -8.91 -1.64
CA ALA A 6 -5.21 -8.60 -0.22
C ALA A 6 -3.78 -8.69 0.30
N GLY A 7 -3.44 -7.84 1.26
CA GLY A 7 -2.09 -7.77 1.79
C GLY A 7 -2.05 -7.22 3.21
N TYR A 8 -0.86 -7.29 3.79
CA TYR A 8 -0.58 -6.76 5.10
C TYR A 8 0.81 -6.11 5.10
N ASN A 9 0.84 -4.80 5.33
CA ASN A 9 2.08 -4.06 5.55
C ASN A 9 2.46 -4.24 7.03
N PHE A 10 3.54 -4.98 7.31
CA PHE A 10 4.05 -5.14 8.68
C PHE A 10 4.84 -3.91 9.14
N LYS A 11 5.26 -3.07 8.20
CA LYS A 11 5.86 -1.77 8.47
C LYS A 11 5.22 -0.74 7.55
N ASN A 12 4.58 0.25 8.13
CA ASN A 12 3.97 1.37 7.43
C ASN A 12 4.31 2.66 8.18
N GLU A 13 5.41 3.28 7.77
CA GLU A 13 5.81 4.59 8.28
C GLU A 13 4.94 5.66 7.62
N ALA A 14 4.29 6.52 8.41
CA ALA A 14 3.59 7.71 7.94
C ALA A 14 3.58 8.78 9.05
N ALA A 15 3.92 10.03 8.73
CA ALA A 15 3.92 11.15 9.68
C ALA A 15 4.74 10.89 10.96
N GLY A 16 5.84 10.15 10.86
CA GLY A 16 6.70 9.76 11.99
C GLY A 16 6.19 8.60 12.86
N PHE A 17 5.05 7.99 12.51
CA PHE A 17 4.47 6.83 13.20
C PHE A 17 4.65 5.56 12.37
N ASN A 18 4.68 4.39 13.01
CA ASN A 18 4.82 3.10 12.34
C ASN A 18 3.88 2.06 12.94
N ASP A 19 2.99 1.52 12.13
CA ASP A 19 2.07 0.45 12.53
C ASP A 19 1.83 -0.55 11.39
N GLY A 20 1.29 -1.71 11.73
CA GLY A 20 0.80 -2.66 10.74
C GLY A 20 -0.45 -2.15 10.04
N GLN A 21 -0.56 -2.38 8.73
CA GLN A 21 -1.69 -1.92 7.94
C GLN A 21 -2.18 -3.00 6.97
N PRO A 22 -3.38 -3.56 7.18
CA PRO A 22 -4.04 -4.37 6.15
C PRO A 22 -4.28 -3.55 4.89
N GLN A 23 -4.26 -4.20 3.73
CA GLN A 23 -4.49 -3.58 2.43
C GLN A 23 -5.37 -4.50 1.57
N ILE A 24 -6.23 -3.90 0.75
CA ILE A 24 -6.90 -4.57 -0.36
C ILE A 24 -6.72 -3.77 -1.64
N GLY A 25 -6.81 -4.41 -2.79
CA GLY A 25 -6.74 -3.69 -4.06
C GLY A 25 -7.31 -4.48 -5.22
N VAL A 26 -7.47 -3.76 -6.32
CA VAL A 26 -7.87 -4.30 -7.61
C VAL A 26 -6.86 -3.85 -8.66
N LYS A 27 -6.58 -4.72 -9.63
CA LYS A 27 -5.68 -4.42 -10.74
C LYS A 27 -6.23 -5.01 -12.03
N ALA A 28 -5.97 -4.33 -13.13
CA ALA A 28 -6.26 -4.82 -14.47
C ALA A 28 -5.12 -4.44 -15.40
N GLY A 29 -4.86 -5.29 -16.37
CA GLY A 29 -3.70 -5.13 -17.22
C GLY A 29 -3.66 -6.10 -18.38
N TYR A 30 -2.56 -6.05 -19.12
CA TYR A 30 -2.30 -6.92 -20.24
C TYR A 30 -1.08 -7.81 -19.97
N ASP A 31 -1.17 -9.07 -20.41
CA ASP A 31 -0.11 -10.07 -20.27
C ASP A 31 0.52 -10.29 -21.66
N PHE A 32 1.80 -9.92 -21.79
CA PHE A 32 2.59 -10.08 -23.01
C PHE A 32 3.45 -11.38 -22.95
N GLY A 33 3.09 -12.33 -22.09
CA GLY A 33 3.79 -13.60 -21.90
C GLY A 33 4.80 -13.51 -20.76
N THR A 34 5.99 -12.98 -21.04
CA THR A 34 7.05 -12.80 -20.03
C THR A 34 6.97 -11.44 -19.33
N PHE A 35 6.28 -10.48 -19.92
CA PHE A 35 6.08 -9.16 -19.33
C PHE A 35 4.59 -8.87 -19.14
N ARG A 36 4.26 -8.14 -18.07
CA ARG A 36 2.89 -7.65 -17.83
C ARG A 36 2.93 -6.16 -17.58
N ALA A 37 1.91 -5.46 -18.05
CA ALA A 37 1.66 -4.07 -17.67
C ALA A 37 0.28 -3.97 -17.03
N TYR A 38 0.15 -3.20 -15.96
CA TYR A 38 -1.11 -3.08 -15.23
C TYR A 38 -1.32 -1.69 -14.64
N GLY A 39 -2.58 -1.33 -14.47
CA GLY A 39 -3.03 -0.27 -13.58
C GLY A 39 -3.72 -0.89 -12.37
N GLY A 40 -3.60 -0.27 -11.20
CA GLY A 40 -4.21 -0.76 -9.98
C GLY A 40 -4.56 0.33 -8.98
N TYR A 41 -5.53 0.00 -8.14
CA TYR A 41 -5.93 0.79 -6.98
C TYR A 41 -5.80 -0.06 -5.73
N PHE A 42 -5.11 0.47 -4.72
CA PHE A 42 -4.89 -0.20 -3.44
C PHE A 42 -5.30 0.71 -2.28
N TYR A 43 -6.16 0.19 -1.42
CA TYR A 43 -6.64 0.85 -0.22
C TYR A 43 -5.98 0.24 1.01
N GLY A 44 -5.18 1.04 1.72
CA GLY A 44 -4.66 0.70 3.05
C GLY A 44 -5.68 1.06 4.12
N PHE A 45 -6.06 0.07 4.93
CA PHE A 45 -6.96 0.25 6.06
C PHE A 45 -6.34 1.14 7.13
N LYS A 46 -7.11 1.44 8.17
CA LYS A 46 -6.67 2.35 9.22
C LYS A 46 -5.46 1.80 10.00
N GLY A 47 -4.33 2.50 9.95
CA GLY A 47 -3.25 2.41 10.94
C GLY A 47 -3.53 3.35 12.12
N GLU A 48 -3.09 3.00 13.32
CA GLU A 48 -3.33 3.81 14.52
C GLU A 48 -2.12 3.80 15.45
N ASP A 49 -1.65 4.98 15.83
CA ASP A 49 -0.66 5.13 16.89
C ASP A 49 -1.12 6.18 17.91
N SER A 50 -0.68 6.02 19.15
CA SER A 50 -1.01 6.93 20.24
C SER A 50 0.18 7.20 21.14
N SER A 51 0.38 8.47 21.47
CA SER A 51 1.37 8.93 22.44
C SER A 51 0.66 9.72 23.53
N SER A 52 1.06 9.51 24.79
CA SER A 52 0.46 10.18 25.94
C SER A 52 1.55 10.81 26.81
N ASN A 53 1.36 12.08 27.14
CA ASN A 53 2.14 12.80 28.13
C ASN A 53 1.23 13.27 29.28
N ALA A 54 1.82 13.77 30.38
CA ALA A 54 1.10 14.16 31.59
C ALA A 54 -0.06 15.17 31.38
N HIS A 55 -0.05 15.91 30.27
CA HIS A 55 -1.02 16.96 29.97
C HIS A 55 -1.96 16.66 28.79
N ALA A 56 -1.65 15.65 27.95
CA ALA A 56 -2.43 15.36 26.76
C ALA A 56 -2.19 13.94 26.21
N LYS A 57 -3.23 13.39 25.56
CA LYS A 57 -3.17 12.16 24.76
C LYS A 57 -3.32 12.51 23.29
N LYS A 58 -2.29 12.25 22.49
CA LYS A 58 -2.28 12.40 21.03
C LYS A 58 -2.57 11.04 20.40
N LYS A 59 -3.54 11.00 19.50
CA LYS A 59 -3.91 9.82 18.71
C LYS A 59 -3.85 10.20 17.24
N VAL A 60 -3.08 9.46 16.46
CA VAL A 60 -2.94 9.66 15.01
C VAL A 60 -3.45 8.42 14.31
N LYS A 61 -4.32 8.63 13.33
CA LYS A 61 -4.86 7.58 12.48
C LYS A 61 -4.57 7.95 11.04
N TRP A 62 -4.25 6.97 10.22
CA TRP A 62 -4.03 7.23 8.81
C TRP A 62 -4.59 6.14 7.92
N LYS A 63 -4.92 6.51 6.69
CA LYS A 63 -5.38 5.64 5.60
C LYS A 63 -4.66 6.04 4.33
N THR A 64 -4.49 5.08 3.42
CA THR A 64 -3.77 5.31 2.16
C THR A 64 -4.61 4.86 0.97
N HIS A 65 -4.56 5.65 -0.09
CA HIS A 65 -5.15 5.34 -1.39
C HIS A 65 -4.07 5.42 -2.45
N ASP A 66 -3.65 4.29 -2.98
CA ASP A 66 -2.58 4.21 -3.98
C ASP A 66 -3.18 3.93 -5.36
N PHE A 67 -2.91 4.82 -6.31
CA PHE A 67 -3.23 4.66 -7.73
C PHE A 67 -1.92 4.47 -8.48
N VAL A 68 -1.68 3.25 -8.98
CA VAL A 68 -0.38 2.86 -9.52
C VAL A 68 -0.49 2.28 -10.92
N GLY A 69 0.50 2.60 -11.75
CA GLY A 69 0.83 1.85 -12.95
C GLY A 69 2.11 1.03 -12.71
N GLY A 70 2.15 -0.20 -13.18
CA GLY A 70 3.29 -1.09 -12.97
C GLY A 70 3.58 -2.01 -14.13
N ALA A 71 4.80 -2.53 -14.12
CA ALA A 71 5.27 -3.54 -15.06
C ALA A 71 5.94 -4.68 -14.29
N ASP A 72 5.63 -5.91 -14.72
CA ASP A 72 6.16 -7.14 -14.13
C ASP A 72 6.93 -7.92 -15.17
N PHE A 73 8.11 -8.41 -14.79
CA PHE A 73 8.83 -9.47 -15.47
C PHE A 73 8.47 -10.79 -14.78
N THR A 74 7.84 -11.70 -15.54
CA THR A 74 7.30 -12.96 -15.04
C THR A 74 7.84 -14.17 -15.81
N PRO A 75 9.15 -14.49 -15.70
CA PRO A 75 9.70 -15.67 -16.35
C PRO A 75 9.11 -16.94 -15.76
N GLU A 76 8.86 -17.91 -16.64
CA GLU A 76 8.49 -19.26 -16.22
C GLU A 76 9.68 -19.91 -15.53
N LEU A 77 9.45 -20.46 -14.33
CA LEU A 77 10.47 -21.18 -13.57
C LEU A 77 10.38 -22.67 -13.87
N PHE A 78 9.21 -23.26 -13.60
CA PHE A 78 8.93 -24.66 -13.89
C PHE A 78 7.42 -24.90 -13.93
N SER A 79 6.95 -25.53 -15.02
CA SER A 79 5.55 -25.86 -15.21
C SER A 79 4.66 -24.62 -15.02
N ARG A 80 3.68 -24.68 -14.12
CA ARG A 80 2.71 -23.61 -13.87
C ARG A 80 3.20 -22.51 -12.93
N PHE A 81 4.47 -22.53 -12.52
CA PHE A 81 5.05 -21.53 -11.64
C PHE A 81 5.89 -20.51 -12.42
N LYS A 82 5.59 -19.23 -12.20
CA LYS A 82 6.35 -18.09 -12.71
C LYS A 82 6.90 -17.28 -11.53
N LEU A 83 8.09 -16.73 -11.72
CA LEU A 83 8.59 -15.67 -10.83
C LEU A 83 7.79 -14.40 -11.09
N VAL A 84 7.70 -13.49 -10.13
CA VAL A 84 7.23 -12.12 -10.34
C VAL A 84 8.31 -11.18 -9.85
N LEU A 85 8.83 -10.34 -10.74
CA LEU A 85 9.69 -9.20 -10.42
C LEU A 85 9.05 -7.97 -11.02
N GLY A 86 8.52 -7.09 -10.18
CA GLY A 86 7.74 -5.95 -10.62
C GLY A 86 8.22 -4.63 -10.04
N ALA A 87 8.01 -3.56 -10.80
CA ALA A 87 8.13 -2.19 -10.33
C ALA A 87 6.84 -1.44 -10.66
N TYR A 88 6.46 -0.51 -9.78
CA TYR A 88 5.27 0.31 -9.95
C TYR A 88 5.49 1.72 -9.43
N THR A 89 4.73 2.64 -9.99
CA THR A 89 4.76 4.05 -9.61
C THR A 89 3.39 4.68 -9.80
N GLY A 90 3.16 5.83 -9.18
CA GLY A 90 1.94 6.59 -9.38
C GLY A 90 1.70 7.61 -8.28
N ILE A 91 0.44 7.73 -7.88
CA ILE A 91 -0.02 8.71 -6.90
C ILE A 91 -0.48 7.97 -5.65
N SER A 92 -0.05 8.44 -4.48
CA SER A 92 -0.56 8.01 -3.19
C SER A 92 -1.25 9.17 -2.49
N VAL A 93 -2.43 8.92 -1.92
CA VAL A 93 -3.16 9.88 -1.09
C VAL A 93 -3.17 9.37 0.34
N LEU A 94 -2.63 10.17 1.25
CA LEU A 94 -2.58 9.92 2.68
C LEU A 94 -3.65 10.76 3.37
N ASN A 95 -4.60 10.09 4.01
CA ASN A 95 -5.60 10.75 4.85
C ASN A 95 -5.22 10.55 6.32
N THR A 96 -4.97 11.65 7.03
CA THR A 96 -4.53 11.63 8.43
C THR A 96 -5.57 12.31 9.32
N GLU A 97 -5.92 11.67 10.44
CA GLU A 97 -6.76 12.23 11.50
C GLU A 97 -5.91 12.32 12.78
N VAL A 98 -5.70 13.53 13.28
CA VAL A 98 -5.01 13.80 14.55
C VAL A 98 -6.04 14.22 15.57
N LYS A 99 -6.10 13.50 16.70
CA LYS A 99 -6.91 13.85 17.86
C LYS A 99 -6.02 14.09 19.06
N ILE A 100 -6.21 15.22 19.74
CA ILE A 100 -5.53 15.58 20.98
C ILE A 100 -6.60 15.73 22.06
N ASP A 101 -6.52 14.90 23.10
CA ASP A 101 -7.36 14.99 24.30
C ASP A 101 -6.51 15.61 25.42
N TYR A 102 -6.91 16.78 25.93
CA TYR A 102 -6.22 17.48 27.00
C TYR A 102 -6.73 17.04 28.37
N SER A 103 -5.86 17.02 29.39
CA SER A 103 -6.22 16.61 30.75
C SER A 103 -7.25 17.53 31.44
N ASN A 104 -7.45 18.75 30.91
CA ASN A 104 -8.46 19.69 31.36
C ASN A 104 -9.87 19.43 30.77
N GLY A 105 -10.06 18.34 30.02
CA GLY A 105 -11.33 17.97 29.39
C GLY A 105 -11.56 18.59 28.00
N GLY A 106 -10.65 19.43 27.51
CA GLY A 106 -10.69 19.94 26.14
C GLY A 106 -10.22 18.91 25.12
N TRP A 107 -10.65 19.04 23.87
CA TRP A 107 -10.16 18.22 22.76
C TRP A 107 -9.96 19.05 21.49
N ALA A 108 -8.99 18.66 20.68
CA ALA A 108 -8.74 19.19 19.35
C ALA A 108 -8.69 18.05 18.34
N ARG A 109 -9.26 18.30 17.15
CA ARG A 109 -9.21 17.38 16.02
C ARG A 109 -8.78 18.15 14.78
N ALA A 110 -7.83 17.59 14.05
CA ALA A 110 -7.43 18.05 12.73
C ALA A 110 -7.44 16.86 11.77
N ASP A 111 -7.93 17.08 10.56
CA ASP A 111 -7.92 16.12 9.47
C ASP A 111 -7.12 16.74 8.32
N ASP A 112 -6.21 15.96 7.73
CA ASP A 112 -5.36 16.40 6.63
C ASP A 112 -5.37 15.34 5.51
N THR A 113 -5.24 15.79 4.27
CA THR A 113 -5.23 14.95 3.07
C THR A 113 -4.08 15.35 2.17
N LEU A 114 -3.06 14.50 2.11
CA LEU A 114 -1.82 14.78 1.42
C LEU A 114 -1.70 13.92 0.17
N GLY A 115 -1.49 14.56 -0.97
CA GLY A 115 -1.15 13.90 -2.22
C GLY A 115 0.36 13.76 -2.38
N GLY A 116 0.80 12.59 -2.82
CA GLY A 116 2.22 12.28 -2.99
C GLY A 116 2.50 11.38 -4.19
N PHE A 117 3.77 11.33 -4.58
CA PHE A 117 4.29 10.39 -5.56
C PHE A 117 4.67 9.08 -4.85
N ILE A 118 4.40 7.93 -5.47
CA ILE A 118 4.83 6.62 -4.93
C ILE A 118 5.71 5.88 -5.94
N LEU A 119 6.74 5.22 -5.43
CA LEU A 119 7.57 4.27 -6.16
C LEU A 119 7.70 2.99 -5.33
N GLY A 120 7.55 1.85 -5.96
CA GLY A 120 7.68 0.57 -5.28
C GLY A 120 8.14 -0.55 -6.19
N GLY A 121 8.57 -1.62 -5.54
CA GLY A 121 8.93 -2.89 -6.14
C GLY A 121 8.15 -4.03 -5.50
N LYS A 122 8.05 -5.13 -6.23
CA LYS A 122 7.50 -6.38 -5.74
C LYS A 122 8.29 -7.58 -6.24
N ILE A 123 8.38 -8.59 -5.40
CA ILE A 123 8.94 -9.90 -5.73
C ILE A 123 8.00 -10.98 -5.23
N GLY A 124 7.76 -12.01 -6.03
CA GLY A 124 6.82 -13.05 -5.66
C GLY A 124 6.83 -14.24 -6.60
N ALA A 125 5.82 -15.07 -6.44
CA ALA A 125 5.53 -16.19 -7.31
C ALA A 125 4.10 -16.08 -7.82
N LEU A 126 3.90 -16.57 -9.02
CA LEU A 126 2.61 -16.65 -9.67
C LEU A 126 2.38 -18.10 -10.12
N TYR A 127 1.26 -18.65 -9.72
CA TYR A 127 0.86 -20.02 -10.02
C TYR A 127 -0.38 -20.03 -10.91
N GLU A 128 -0.31 -20.69 -12.05
CA GLU A 128 -1.43 -20.83 -12.98
C GLU A 128 -2.37 -21.96 -12.52
N VAL A 129 -3.62 -21.60 -12.23
CA VAL A 129 -4.70 -22.49 -11.82
C VAL A 129 -5.62 -22.72 -13.01
N GLY A 130 -5.40 -23.81 -13.74
CA GLY A 130 -6.14 -24.08 -14.98
C GLY A 130 -5.75 -23.11 -16.09
N SER A 131 -6.68 -22.85 -17.03
CA SER A 131 -6.40 -22.04 -18.24
C SER A 131 -6.60 -20.54 -18.04
N ASN A 132 -7.45 -20.13 -17.11
CA ASN A 132 -7.93 -18.74 -17.00
C ASN A 132 -7.70 -18.11 -15.64
N SER A 133 -7.13 -18.83 -14.67
CA SER A 133 -6.95 -18.31 -13.31
C SER A 133 -5.50 -18.39 -12.87
N GLU A 134 -5.10 -17.45 -12.02
CA GLU A 134 -3.76 -17.43 -11.41
C GLU A 134 -3.84 -16.94 -9.99
N ILE A 135 -2.94 -17.48 -9.15
CA ILE A 135 -2.71 -17.00 -7.80
C ILE A 135 -1.33 -16.35 -7.77
N GLU A 136 -1.25 -15.10 -7.31
CA GLU A 136 -0.01 -14.36 -7.12
C GLU A 136 0.22 -14.16 -5.63
N MET A 137 1.43 -14.42 -5.13
CA MET A 137 1.80 -14.14 -3.75
C MET A 137 3.22 -13.60 -3.70
N GLY A 138 3.49 -12.68 -2.77
CA GLY A 138 4.84 -12.14 -2.66
C GLY A 138 4.99 -11.04 -1.62
N PHE A 139 6.07 -10.32 -1.77
CA PHE A 139 6.45 -9.18 -0.95
C PHE A 139 6.43 -7.90 -1.78
N LYS A 140 6.03 -6.80 -1.13
CA LYS A 140 6.05 -5.45 -1.68
C LYS A 140 6.84 -4.53 -0.78
N ALA A 141 7.60 -3.64 -1.40
CA ALA A 141 8.23 -2.51 -0.73
C ALA A 141 7.93 -1.25 -1.55
N SER A 142 7.51 -0.18 -0.90
CA SER A 142 7.30 1.12 -1.55
C SER A 142 7.68 2.28 -0.65
N LYS A 143 8.04 3.37 -1.31
CA LYS A 143 8.21 4.68 -0.69
C LYS A 143 7.27 5.67 -1.39
N ALA A 144 6.54 6.43 -0.58
CA ALA A 144 5.73 7.56 -1.02
C ALA A 144 6.36 8.84 -0.48
N TRP A 145 6.42 9.86 -1.33
CA TRP A 145 6.85 11.21 -0.99
C TRP A 145 5.63 12.10 -1.10
N TYR A 146 5.09 12.49 0.04
CA TYR A 146 3.93 13.39 0.10
C TYR A 146 4.41 14.82 0.19
N LYS A 147 3.60 15.76 -0.31
CA LYS A 147 3.84 17.18 -0.08
C LYS A 147 3.73 17.47 1.41
N ASP A 148 4.51 18.43 1.88
CA ASP A 148 4.40 18.93 3.24
C ASP A 148 2.97 19.44 3.50
N GLY A 149 2.40 19.00 4.62
CA GLY A 149 1.09 19.46 5.10
C GLY A 149 1.26 20.63 6.07
N ASP A 150 0.19 21.37 6.31
CA ASP A 150 0.19 22.54 7.19
C ASP A 150 0.59 22.23 8.65
N TYR A 151 0.57 20.96 9.06
CA TYR A 151 0.77 20.52 10.45
C TYR A 151 1.77 19.36 10.64
N ILE A 152 2.38 18.83 9.56
CA ILE A 152 3.29 17.67 9.63
C ILE A 152 4.46 17.86 8.64
N GLU A 153 5.69 17.98 9.17
CA GLU A 153 6.91 18.35 8.42
C GLU A 153 7.78 17.15 7.96
N ASP A 154 7.32 15.90 8.11
CA ASP A 154 7.99 14.70 7.54
C ASP A 154 6.96 13.62 7.23
N ASN A 155 6.39 13.70 6.02
CA ASN A 155 5.29 12.83 5.61
C ASN A 155 5.75 11.60 4.83
N ASP A 156 7.05 11.41 4.58
CA ASP A 156 7.58 10.31 3.79
C ASP A 156 7.02 8.96 4.28
N GLY A 157 6.34 8.25 3.36
CA GLY A 157 5.67 7.01 3.67
C GLY A 157 6.49 5.80 3.24
N LYS A 158 6.82 4.86 4.14
CA LYS A 158 7.46 3.59 3.74
C LYS A 158 6.58 2.42 4.08
N LYS A 159 6.27 1.59 3.08
CA LYS A 159 5.44 0.39 3.22
C LYS A 159 6.24 -0.85 2.88
N TYR A 160 6.25 -1.82 3.78
CA TYR A 160 6.80 -3.16 3.56
C TYR A 160 5.76 -4.19 3.98
N GLY A 161 5.43 -5.10 3.08
CA GLY A 161 4.31 -6.00 3.27
C GLY A 161 4.36 -7.28 2.44
N VAL A 162 3.47 -8.20 2.81
CA VAL A 162 3.13 -9.38 2.03
C VAL A 162 1.80 -9.16 1.32
N TYR A 163 1.61 -9.85 0.21
CA TYR A 163 0.34 -9.84 -0.51
C TYR A 163 0.04 -11.20 -1.11
N ALA A 164 -1.25 -11.45 -1.31
CA ALA A 164 -1.78 -12.55 -2.09
C ALA A 164 -2.93 -12.02 -2.96
N GLY A 165 -3.03 -12.52 -4.19
CA GLY A 165 -4.04 -12.07 -5.13
C GLY A 165 -4.47 -13.18 -6.07
N TYR A 166 -5.68 -13.02 -6.59
CA TYR A 166 -6.24 -13.86 -7.64
C TYR A 166 -6.37 -13.04 -8.91
N ASN A 167 -5.90 -13.57 -10.03
CA ASN A 167 -6.00 -12.95 -11.35
C ASN A 167 -6.78 -13.87 -12.30
N TYR A 168 -7.70 -13.29 -13.06
CA TYR A 168 -8.41 -13.93 -14.15
C TYR A 168 -7.86 -13.46 -15.51
N LYS A 169 -7.56 -14.41 -16.41
CA LYS A 169 -7.14 -14.17 -17.79
C LYS A 169 -8.29 -14.40 -18.77
N PHE A 170 -8.39 -13.48 -19.72
CA PHE A 170 -9.29 -13.56 -20.86
C PHE A 170 -8.60 -14.27 -22.02
#